data_AF-A0A135ICY6-F1
#
_entry.id   AF-A0A135ICY6-F1
#
_cell.length_a   1.000
_cell.length_b   1.000
_cell.length_c   1.000
_cell.angle_alpha   90.00
_cell.angle_beta   90.00
_cell.angle_gamma   90.00
#
_symmetry.space_group_name_H-M   'P 1'
#
loop_
_entity.id
_entity.type
_entity.pdbx_description
1 polymer ?
#
loop_
_entity_poly.entity_id
_entity_poly.type
_entity_poly.pdbx_seq_one_letter_code
_entity_poly.pdbx_strand_id
1 'polypeptide(L)'
;MDSLRGLLLVIMTFNHLIWVSAGNTSLQMFTLQPLGQFGAAEAFVFLSALLAGAIYSRDALSNSEVRSKAFKRAFTIYRYHIIAVLAISGWYVFVKLYVPSGIPLYDFSFPGIISDPLGALVLSAALLSKPNYLDILPLYIFFMIGLPFLIAAFRQGLLLWVMALSVGVWLCSGYAETAQLVSLVSFVFPDAKVQAGYFDPFAWQILFVSGAALGYLAQNRTIVWVTPLRTIIAVCIATTLFVLHRGSFMGIGFTPDELYLMADKPEMGWLRLLNIAVWVYLIAAIIHYKPTLLAFRPLSYIGRHSLHVFSWHVVLCYFVGLALFAIRFESYYLIAVFASMATLWIPAWVRESQTSVSTVTKWSSVTVLPTLAVAILTFNMTNQQADNDATASTALDALAPNSIQVQISNVRDDNAPIYVMLFKDTDDLMGAPSAGFLRASREEAERGIAFEGIAEGSYVIFAYQDLDGNQFLTSENNMPIEGFGYSKLPVIRGMPSIEEVAFEHVETQSQKIVFNYFR
;
A
#
# COMPACT_ATOMS: atom_id res chain seq x y z
N MET A 1 -22.18 1.63 6.00
CA MET A 1 -21.15 0.64 6.37
C MET A 1 -20.53 -0.02 5.15
N ASP A 2 -21.29 -0.71 4.30
CA ASP A 2 -20.72 -1.43 3.14
C ASP A 2 -19.99 -0.51 2.16
N SER A 3 -20.55 0.67 1.84
CA SER A 3 -19.87 1.64 0.97
C SER A 3 -18.51 2.09 1.53
N LEU A 4 -18.41 2.30 2.84
CA LEU A 4 -17.14 2.67 3.48
C LEU A 4 -16.13 1.53 3.38
N ARG A 5 -16.53 0.29 3.64
CA ARG A 5 -15.63 -0.87 3.44
C ARG A 5 -15.17 -0.99 1.99
N GLY A 6 -16.06 -0.76 1.04
CA GLY A 6 -15.72 -0.72 -0.39
C GLY A 6 -14.73 0.40 -0.74
N LEU A 7 -14.95 1.61 -0.21
CA LEU A 7 -14.03 2.73 -0.39
C LEU A 7 -12.63 2.39 0.11
N LEU A 8 -12.55 1.81 1.31
CA LEU A 8 -11.27 1.42 1.92
C LEU A 8 -10.56 0.34 1.10
N LEU A 9 -11.30 -0.62 0.53
CA LEU A 9 -10.72 -1.62 -0.38
C LEU A 9 -10.13 -0.99 -1.63
N VAL A 10 -10.82 -0.01 -2.22
CA VAL A 10 -10.33 0.76 -3.39
C VAL A 10 -9.06 1.52 -3.03
N ILE A 11 -9.07 2.27 -1.93
CA ILE A 11 -7.92 3.07 -1.47
C ILE A 11 -6.71 2.16 -1.17
N MET A 12 -6.91 1.06 -0.44
CA MET A 12 -5.83 0.09 -0.16
C MET A 12 -5.26 -0.49 -1.46
N THR A 13 -6.13 -0.96 -2.36
CA THR A 13 -5.70 -1.56 -3.63
C THR A 13 -4.92 -0.58 -4.48
N PHE A 14 -5.39 0.66 -4.62
CA PHE A 14 -4.68 1.70 -5.36
C PHE A 14 -3.26 1.90 -4.82
N ASN A 15 -3.11 2.13 -3.52
CA ASN A 15 -1.80 2.35 -2.91
C ASN A 15 -0.89 1.11 -3.03
N HIS A 16 -1.44 -0.10 -2.84
CA HIS A 16 -0.66 -1.34 -2.97
C HIS A 16 -0.18 -1.57 -4.41
N LEU A 17 -1.00 -1.28 -5.42
CA LEU A 17 -0.60 -1.39 -6.82
C LEU A 17 0.53 -0.41 -7.17
N ILE A 18 0.50 0.80 -6.61
CA ILE A 18 1.58 1.76 -6.78
C ILE A 18 2.87 1.25 -6.11
N TRP A 19 2.79 0.83 -4.84
CA TRP A 19 3.94 0.37 -4.06
C TRP A 19 4.59 -0.91 -4.59
N VAL A 20 3.79 -1.92 -4.97
CA VAL A 20 4.33 -3.19 -5.49
C VAL A 20 5.09 -2.98 -6.81
N SER A 21 4.73 -1.95 -7.57
CA SER A 21 5.44 -1.56 -8.79
C SER A 21 6.57 -0.56 -8.56
N ALA A 22 6.87 -0.17 -7.31
CA ALA A 22 7.79 0.93 -6.98
C ALA A 22 7.48 2.23 -7.76
N GLY A 23 6.20 2.46 -8.08
CA GLY A 23 5.75 3.65 -8.77
C GLY A 23 5.46 4.78 -7.79
N ASN A 24 5.15 5.96 -8.32
CA ASN A 24 4.67 7.10 -7.55
C ASN A 24 3.60 7.85 -8.34
N THR A 25 2.69 8.52 -7.64
CA THR A 25 1.70 9.41 -8.25
C THR A 25 1.21 10.46 -7.27
N SER A 26 0.97 11.67 -7.77
CA SER A 26 0.34 12.78 -7.02
C SER A 26 -1.02 12.40 -6.44
N LEU A 27 -1.71 11.41 -7.01
CA LEU A 27 -2.96 10.88 -6.45
C LEU A 27 -2.78 10.25 -5.07
N GLN A 28 -1.57 9.79 -4.71
CA GLN A 28 -1.28 9.30 -3.37
C GLN A 28 -1.44 10.37 -2.30
N MET A 29 -1.40 11.67 -2.63
CA MET A 29 -1.76 12.74 -1.69
C MET A 29 -3.21 12.64 -1.18
N PHE A 30 -4.10 12.00 -1.95
CA PHE A 30 -5.53 11.84 -1.63
C PHE A 30 -5.91 10.42 -1.23
N THR A 31 -5.01 9.45 -1.41
CA THR A 31 -5.27 8.04 -1.07
C THR A 31 -4.38 7.53 0.06
N LEU A 32 -3.19 8.08 0.26
CA LEU A 32 -2.27 7.69 1.32
C LEU A 32 -2.42 8.64 2.51
N GLN A 33 -3.11 8.19 3.56
CA GLN A 33 -3.30 8.96 4.79
C GLN A 33 -3.96 10.35 4.56
N PRO A 34 -5.04 10.44 3.76
CA PRO A 34 -5.54 11.72 3.24
C PRO A 34 -6.13 12.66 4.30
N LEU A 35 -6.47 12.12 5.47
CA LEU A 35 -7.14 12.85 6.56
C LEU A 35 -6.23 13.03 7.78
N GLY A 36 -4.92 12.83 7.61
CA GLY A 36 -3.91 12.83 8.65
C GLY A 36 -3.26 11.45 8.82
N GLN A 37 -2.46 11.29 9.88
CA GLN A 37 -1.64 10.13 10.25
C GLN A 37 -2.36 8.77 10.49
N PHE A 38 -3.40 8.40 9.73
CA PHE A 38 -4.03 7.08 9.75
C PHE A 38 -4.40 6.61 8.33
N GLY A 39 -4.33 5.30 8.08
CA GLY A 39 -4.57 4.70 6.77
C GLY A 39 -5.92 3.99 6.61
N ALA A 40 -6.14 3.46 5.41
CA ALA A 40 -7.34 2.71 5.08
C ALA A 40 -7.43 1.34 5.79
N ALA A 41 -6.29 0.73 6.12
CA ALA A 41 -6.24 -0.55 6.82
C ALA A 41 -6.81 -0.46 8.24
N GLU A 42 -6.44 0.58 8.98
CA GLU A 42 -6.90 0.85 10.33
C GLU A 42 -8.42 1.04 10.37
N ALA A 43 -8.94 1.88 9.46
CA ALA A 43 -10.38 2.09 9.31
C ALA A 43 -11.10 0.79 8.91
N PHE A 44 -10.50 -0.04 8.06
CA PHE A 44 -11.09 -1.30 7.60
C PHE A 44 -11.18 -2.33 8.74
N VAL A 45 -10.11 -2.45 9.55
CA VAL A 45 -10.07 -3.26 10.78
C VAL A 45 -11.12 -2.80 11.78
N PHE A 46 -11.16 -1.50 12.07
CA PHE A 46 -12.10 -0.93 13.01
C PHE A 46 -13.56 -1.16 12.58
N LEU A 47 -13.92 -0.86 11.32
CA LEU A 47 -15.30 -1.06 10.84
C LEU A 47 -15.72 -2.53 10.84
N SER A 48 -14.80 -3.44 10.53
CA SER A 48 -15.07 -4.88 10.58
C SER A 48 -15.28 -5.36 12.01
N ALA A 49 -14.51 -4.84 12.96
CA ALA A 49 -14.67 -5.12 14.38
C ALA A 49 -15.97 -4.55 14.95
N LEU A 50 -16.32 -3.32 14.59
CA LEU A 50 -17.60 -2.68 14.93
C LEU A 50 -18.79 -3.54 14.48
N LEU A 51 -18.76 -4.01 13.22
CA LEU A 51 -19.79 -4.87 12.68
C LEU A 51 -19.83 -6.23 13.38
N ALA A 52 -18.67 -6.83 13.67
CA ALA A 52 -18.58 -8.08 14.41
C ALA A 52 -19.16 -7.96 15.82
N GLY A 53 -18.79 -6.90 16.54
CA GLY A 53 -19.33 -6.57 17.86
C GLY A 53 -20.85 -6.44 17.85
N ALA A 54 -21.42 -5.75 16.87
CA ALA A 54 -22.87 -5.59 16.75
C ALA A 54 -23.58 -6.90 16.36
N ILE A 55 -23.09 -7.62 15.35
CA ILE A 55 -23.78 -8.82 14.84
C ILE A 55 -23.68 -9.99 15.82
N TYR A 56 -22.50 -10.24 16.39
CA TYR A 56 -22.28 -11.40 17.24
C TYR A 56 -22.79 -11.20 18.67
N SER A 57 -23.10 -9.97 19.07
CA SER A 57 -23.67 -9.71 20.40
C SER A 57 -25.18 -9.84 20.49
N ARG A 58 -25.91 -9.93 19.37
CA ARG A 58 -27.38 -10.04 19.33
C ARG A 58 -27.90 -11.10 20.31
N ASP A 59 -28.98 -10.78 21.03
CA ASP A 59 -29.57 -11.64 22.06
C ASP A 59 -30.01 -13.01 21.53
N ALA A 60 -30.36 -13.09 20.25
CA ALA A 60 -30.73 -14.33 19.57
C ALA A 60 -29.57 -15.34 19.42
N LEU A 61 -28.33 -14.97 19.76
CA LEU A 61 -27.15 -15.84 19.64
C LEU A 61 -26.61 -16.20 21.03
N SER A 62 -26.62 -17.48 21.36
CA SER A 62 -25.92 -18.02 22.53
C SER A 62 -24.40 -17.93 22.41
N ASN A 63 -23.66 -18.00 23.52
CA ASN A 63 -22.19 -17.96 23.49
C ASN A 63 -21.58 -19.13 22.68
N SER A 64 -22.22 -20.31 22.68
CA SER A 64 -21.78 -21.47 21.91
C SER A 64 -21.95 -21.24 20.40
N GLU A 65 -23.06 -20.62 19.98
CA GLU A 65 -23.29 -20.23 18.59
C GLU A 65 -22.32 -19.14 18.12
N VAL A 66 -22.09 -18.12 18.95
CA VAL A 66 -21.08 -17.08 18.69
C VAL A 66 -19.72 -17.72 18.45
N ARG A 67 -19.28 -18.61 19.35
CA ARG A 67 -18.03 -19.38 19.20
C ARG A 67 -18.00 -20.18 17.90
N SER A 68 -19.04 -20.95 17.61
CA SER A 68 -19.11 -21.76 16.38
C SER A 68 -19.03 -20.90 15.13
N LYS A 69 -19.78 -19.80 15.06
CA LYS A 69 -19.79 -18.88 13.91
C LYS A 69 -18.46 -18.14 13.76
N ALA A 70 -17.85 -17.71 14.87
CA ALA A 70 -16.58 -16.99 14.85
C ALA A 70 -15.44 -17.91 14.39
N PHE A 71 -15.35 -19.13 14.92
CA PHE A 71 -14.34 -20.11 14.49
C PHE A 71 -14.54 -20.57 13.03
N LYS A 72 -15.79 -20.80 12.59
CA LYS A 72 -16.07 -21.06 11.17
C LYS A 72 -15.63 -19.90 10.28
N ARG A 73 -15.81 -18.66 10.73
CA ARG A 73 -15.36 -17.46 10.03
C ARG A 73 -13.83 -17.36 10.01
N ALA A 74 -13.15 -17.58 11.14
CA ALA A 74 -11.70 -17.63 11.21
C ALA A 74 -11.12 -18.69 10.25
N PHE A 75 -11.69 -19.90 10.25
CA PHE A 75 -11.30 -20.95 9.32
C PHE A 75 -11.57 -20.59 7.85
N THR A 76 -12.66 -19.87 7.58
CA THR A 76 -12.92 -19.34 6.23
C THR A 76 -11.81 -18.38 5.81
N ILE A 77 -11.42 -17.43 6.66
CA ILE A 77 -10.33 -16.48 6.37
C ILE A 77 -9.01 -17.23 6.18
N TYR A 78 -8.72 -18.23 7.03
CA TYR A 78 -7.56 -19.10 6.88
C TYR A 78 -7.52 -19.82 5.53
N ARG A 79 -8.64 -20.37 5.05
CA ARG A 79 -8.71 -20.98 3.72
C ARG A 79 -8.39 -19.98 2.61
N TYR A 80 -8.89 -18.75 2.70
CA TYR A 80 -8.56 -17.69 1.74
C TYR A 80 -7.08 -17.32 1.78
N HIS A 81 -6.47 -17.28 2.98
CA HIS A 81 -5.03 -17.09 3.15
C HIS A 81 -4.24 -18.18 2.45
N ILE A 82 -4.55 -19.47 2.70
CA ILE A 82 -3.88 -20.59 2.05
C ILE A 82 -4.05 -20.56 0.53
N ILE A 83 -5.24 -20.28 0.02
CA ILE A 83 -5.48 -20.16 -1.43
C ILE A 83 -4.61 -19.03 -2.02
N ALA A 84 -4.53 -17.88 -1.35
CA ALA A 84 -3.70 -16.77 -1.82
C ALA A 84 -2.21 -17.12 -1.81
N VAL A 85 -1.70 -17.74 -0.74
CA VAL A 85 -0.32 -18.22 -0.65
C VAL A 85 -0.01 -19.19 -1.79
N LEU A 86 -0.86 -20.19 -2.01
CA LEU A 86 -0.67 -21.15 -3.12
C LEU A 86 -0.72 -20.49 -4.50
N ALA A 87 -1.62 -19.52 -4.71
CA ALA A 87 -1.71 -18.78 -5.96
C ALA A 87 -0.45 -17.94 -6.22
N ILE A 88 0.05 -17.25 -5.20
CA ILE A 88 1.28 -16.44 -5.29
C ILE A 88 2.50 -17.35 -5.52
N SER A 89 2.59 -18.48 -4.84
CA SER A 89 3.68 -19.44 -5.05
C SER A 89 3.63 -20.10 -6.44
N GLY A 90 2.44 -20.40 -6.96
CA GLY A 90 2.28 -20.86 -8.34
C GLY A 90 2.71 -19.80 -9.36
N TRP A 91 2.37 -18.53 -9.10
CA TRP A 91 2.82 -17.41 -9.93
C TRP A 91 4.33 -17.20 -9.86
N TYR A 92 4.95 -17.37 -8.69
CA TYR A 92 6.40 -17.37 -8.55
C TYR A 92 7.07 -18.43 -9.44
N VAL A 93 6.52 -19.66 -9.51
CA VAL A 93 7.04 -20.69 -10.43
C VAL A 93 6.96 -20.23 -11.88
N PHE A 94 5.87 -19.59 -12.28
CA PHE A 94 5.74 -18.99 -13.62
C PHE A 94 6.81 -17.93 -13.88
N VAL A 95 6.97 -16.96 -12.97
CA VAL A 95 8.00 -15.90 -13.08
C VAL A 95 9.40 -16.51 -13.16
N LYS A 96 9.72 -17.49 -12.32
CA LYS A 96 11.01 -18.16 -12.34
C LYS A 96 11.33 -18.82 -13.69
N LEU A 97 10.32 -19.38 -14.38
CA LEU A 97 10.49 -20.09 -15.64
C LEU A 97 10.48 -19.17 -16.86
N TYR A 98 9.68 -18.11 -16.85
CA TYR A 98 9.39 -17.29 -18.04
C TYR A 98 9.85 -15.84 -17.94
N VAL A 99 10.06 -15.31 -16.72
CA VAL A 99 10.49 -13.93 -16.48
C VAL A 99 11.57 -13.89 -15.37
N PRO A 100 12.75 -14.51 -15.57
CA PRO A 100 13.75 -14.62 -14.50
C PRO A 100 14.24 -13.29 -13.94
N SER A 101 14.23 -12.23 -14.77
CA SER A 101 14.56 -10.86 -14.35
C SER A 101 13.61 -10.30 -13.28
N GLY A 102 12.39 -10.85 -13.16
CA GLY A 102 11.42 -10.45 -12.15
C GLY A 102 11.60 -11.07 -10.77
N ILE A 103 12.50 -12.05 -10.62
CA ILE A 103 12.71 -12.80 -9.38
C ILE A 103 13.07 -11.91 -8.17
N PRO A 104 13.96 -10.89 -8.28
CA PRO A 104 14.33 -10.04 -7.14
C PRO A 104 13.12 -9.33 -6.49
N LEU A 105 12.13 -8.92 -7.28
CA LEU A 105 10.91 -8.29 -6.77
C LEU A 105 10.07 -9.26 -5.90
N TYR A 106 10.11 -10.56 -6.19
CA TYR A 106 9.44 -11.59 -5.39
C TYR A 106 10.15 -11.89 -4.08
N ASP A 107 11.49 -11.92 -4.04
CA ASP A 107 12.21 -12.21 -2.78
C ASP A 107 11.91 -11.15 -1.72
N PHE A 108 11.84 -9.89 -2.15
CA PHE A 108 11.45 -8.78 -1.28
C PHE A 108 10.01 -8.91 -0.76
N SER A 109 9.09 -9.40 -1.61
CA SER A 109 7.66 -9.47 -1.29
C SER A 109 7.25 -10.76 -0.57
N PHE A 110 8.03 -11.83 -0.69
CA PHE A 110 7.82 -13.12 -0.05
C PHE A 110 9.17 -13.72 0.37
N PRO A 111 9.72 -13.28 1.52
CA PRO A 111 11.03 -13.74 1.96
C PRO A 111 11.12 -15.26 2.09
N GLY A 112 12.24 -15.81 1.60
CA GLY A 112 12.54 -17.24 1.67
C GLY A 112 11.91 -18.07 0.55
N ILE A 113 11.01 -17.51 -0.27
CA ILE A 113 10.36 -18.26 -1.36
C ILE A 113 11.35 -18.78 -2.41
N ILE A 114 12.52 -18.14 -2.53
CA ILE A 114 13.59 -18.55 -3.46
C ILE A 114 14.49 -19.60 -2.84
N SER A 115 14.99 -19.35 -1.63
CA SER A 115 16.02 -20.17 -0.98
C SER A 115 15.45 -21.44 -0.37
N ASP A 116 14.27 -21.38 0.25
CA ASP A 116 13.55 -22.52 0.83
C ASP A 116 12.05 -22.39 0.57
N PRO A 117 11.59 -22.71 -0.66
CA PRO A 117 10.19 -22.55 -1.04
C PRO A 117 9.21 -23.34 -0.14
N LEU A 118 9.61 -24.53 0.31
CA LEU A 118 8.77 -25.37 1.16
C LEU A 118 8.69 -24.83 2.58
N GLY A 119 9.81 -24.42 3.18
CA GLY A 119 9.80 -23.76 4.48
C GLY A 119 9.02 -22.45 4.47
N ALA A 120 9.19 -21.62 3.44
CA ALA A 120 8.42 -20.39 3.26
C ALA A 120 6.90 -20.66 3.21
N LEU A 121 6.48 -21.69 2.46
CA LEU A 121 5.09 -22.12 2.39
C LEU A 121 4.56 -22.65 3.73
N VAL A 122 5.32 -23.50 4.42
CA VAL A 122 4.92 -24.08 5.72
C VAL A 122 4.81 -22.99 6.78
N LEU A 123 5.80 -22.08 6.86
CA LEU A 123 5.78 -20.97 7.80
C LEU A 123 4.65 -19.98 7.50
N SER A 124 4.34 -19.75 6.22
CA SER A 124 3.19 -18.91 5.84
C SER A 124 1.86 -19.58 6.14
N ALA A 125 1.75 -20.89 5.92
CA ALA A 125 0.57 -21.67 6.28
C ALA A 125 0.38 -21.78 7.80
N ALA A 126 1.47 -21.73 8.57
CA ALA A 126 1.46 -21.67 10.03
C ALA A 126 1.21 -20.24 10.58
N LEU A 127 1.10 -19.23 9.70
CA LEU A 127 0.94 -17.82 10.05
C LEU A 127 2.16 -17.19 10.78
N LEU A 128 3.32 -17.84 10.71
CA LEU A 128 4.56 -17.42 11.36
C LEU A 128 5.40 -16.49 10.45
N SER A 129 5.44 -16.76 9.15
CA SER A 129 6.08 -15.85 8.17
C SER A 129 5.03 -15.27 7.23
N LYS A 130 4.89 -13.95 7.19
CA LYS A 130 3.79 -13.27 6.48
C LYS A 130 4.34 -12.53 5.26
N PRO A 131 3.99 -12.95 4.03
CA PRO A 131 4.34 -12.19 2.83
C PRO A 131 3.72 -10.79 2.88
N ASN A 132 4.34 -9.83 2.17
CA ASN A 132 3.84 -8.47 2.09
C ASN A 132 2.39 -8.46 1.59
N TYR A 133 1.57 -7.52 2.10
CA TYR A 133 0.14 -7.38 1.79
C TYR A 133 -0.79 -8.52 2.27
N LEU A 134 -0.26 -9.70 2.62
CA LEU A 134 -1.05 -10.83 3.16
C LEU A 134 -1.27 -10.76 4.67
N ASP A 135 -0.43 -10.02 5.38
CA ASP A 135 -0.34 -9.99 6.85
C ASP A 135 -1.61 -9.52 7.59
N ILE A 136 -2.52 -8.79 6.93
CA ILE A 136 -3.87 -8.52 7.46
C ILE A 136 -4.68 -9.82 7.65
N LEU A 137 -4.57 -10.82 6.78
CA LEU A 137 -5.39 -12.05 6.92
C LEU A 137 -5.04 -12.84 8.19
N PRO A 138 -3.77 -13.16 8.49
CA PRO A 138 -3.35 -13.70 9.78
C PRO A 138 -3.90 -12.91 10.97
N LEU A 139 -3.77 -11.58 10.94
CA LEU A 139 -4.25 -10.70 12.00
C LEU A 139 -5.75 -10.90 12.27
N TYR A 140 -6.56 -10.94 11.22
CA TYR A 140 -8.00 -11.19 11.32
C TYR A 140 -8.36 -12.60 11.79
N ILE A 141 -7.55 -13.61 11.47
CA ILE A 141 -7.76 -14.97 11.97
C ILE A 141 -7.65 -14.96 13.49
N PHE A 142 -6.60 -14.35 14.04
CA PHE A 142 -6.41 -14.20 15.49
C PHE A 142 -7.56 -13.42 16.13
N PHE A 143 -7.98 -12.30 15.53
CA PHE A 143 -9.09 -11.51 16.06
C PHE A 143 -10.43 -12.25 16.05
N MET A 144 -10.72 -13.01 14.99
CA MET A 144 -11.94 -13.83 14.94
C MET A 144 -11.91 -15.00 15.92
N ILE A 145 -10.73 -15.55 16.24
CA ILE A 145 -10.57 -16.54 17.33
C ILE A 145 -10.81 -15.88 18.69
N GLY A 146 -10.34 -14.64 18.89
CA GLY A 146 -10.53 -13.86 20.12
C GLY A 146 -11.98 -13.38 20.34
N LEU A 147 -12.70 -13.08 19.27
CA LEU A 147 -14.05 -12.50 19.30
C LEU A 147 -15.04 -13.20 20.26
N PRO A 148 -15.22 -14.55 20.27
CA PRO A 148 -16.18 -15.18 21.18
C PRO A 148 -15.88 -14.94 22.65
N PHE A 149 -14.61 -14.82 23.02
CA PHE A 149 -14.20 -14.51 24.39
C PHE A 149 -14.51 -13.06 24.74
N LEU A 150 -14.28 -12.12 23.82
CA LEU A 150 -14.65 -10.71 23.99
C LEU A 150 -16.15 -10.57 24.20
N ILE A 151 -16.98 -11.18 23.35
CA ILE A 151 -18.44 -11.10 23.45
C ILE A 151 -18.94 -11.73 24.77
N ALA A 152 -18.38 -12.87 25.18
CA ALA A 152 -18.72 -13.49 26.45
C ALA A 152 -18.38 -12.57 27.65
N ALA A 153 -17.21 -11.95 27.64
CA ALA A 153 -16.78 -11.01 28.68
C ALA A 153 -17.67 -9.75 28.70
N PHE A 154 -18.05 -9.21 27.54
CA PHE A 154 -18.96 -8.06 27.45
C PHE A 154 -20.34 -8.36 28.05
N ARG A 155 -20.88 -9.55 27.77
CA ARG A 155 -22.15 -10.03 28.34
C ARG A 155 -22.09 -10.21 29.85
N GLN A 156 -20.92 -10.50 30.40
CA GLN A 156 -20.67 -10.58 31.85
C GLN A 156 -20.44 -9.21 32.50
N GLY A 157 -20.52 -8.11 31.75
CA GLY A 157 -20.27 -6.76 32.28
C GLY A 157 -18.79 -6.40 32.42
N LEU A 158 -17.88 -7.20 31.88
CA LEU A 158 -16.42 -7.02 32.00
C LEU A 158 -15.84 -6.07 30.93
N LEU A 159 -16.66 -5.26 30.27
CA LEU A 159 -16.23 -4.41 29.15
C LEU A 159 -15.06 -3.50 29.53
N LEU A 160 -15.10 -2.84 30.69
CA LEU A 160 -14.02 -1.96 31.14
C LEU A 160 -12.72 -2.72 31.39
N TRP A 161 -12.79 -3.92 31.96
CA TRP A 161 -11.63 -4.79 32.19
C TRP A 161 -11.00 -5.26 30.87
N VAL A 162 -11.82 -5.62 29.89
CA VAL A 162 -11.35 -5.99 28.55
C VAL A 162 -10.67 -4.80 27.87
N MET A 163 -11.22 -3.59 27.99
CA MET A 163 -10.60 -2.38 27.45
C MET A 163 -9.28 -2.05 28.16
N ALA A 164 -9.23 -2.14 29.49
CA ALA A 164 -8.01 -1.92 30.27
C ALA A 164 -6.91 -2.93 29.91
N LEU A 165 -7.27 -4.22 29.77
CA LEU A 165 -6.35 -5.25 29.31
C LEU A 165 -5.86 -4.98 27.89
N SER A 166 -6.75 -4.57 26.98
CA SER A 166 -6.38 -4.22 25.61
C SER A 166 -5.41 -3.04 25.55
N VAL A 167 -5.61 -2.01 26.36
CA VAL A 167 -4.64 -0.91 26.51
C VAL A 167 -3.32 -1.41 27.08
N GLY A 168 -3.35 -2.27 28.11
CA GLY A 168 -2.13 -2.87 28.67
C GLY A 168 -1.33 -3.69 27.67
N VAL A 169 -2.01 -4.50 26.84
CA VAL A 169 -1.37 -5.27 25.76
C VAL A 169 -0.78 -4.34 24.69
N TRP A 170 -1.48 -3.26 24.34
CA TRP A 170 -0.97 -2.25 23.40
C TRP A 170 0.23 -1.49 23.97
N LEU A 171 0.25 -1.12 25.25
CA LEU A 171 1.43 -0.50 25.87
C LEU A 171 2.65 -1.42 25.89
N CYS A 172 2.44 -2.73 25.76
CA CYS A 172 3.47 -3.74 25.61
C CYS A 172 3.73 -4.14 24.14
N SER A 173 3.16 -3.44 23.16
CA SER A 173 3.52 -3.64 21.75
C SER A 173 4.98 -3.23 21.49
N GLY A 174 5.61 -3.80 20.48
CA GLY A 174 7.04 -3.59 20.21
C GLY A 174 7.99 -4.47 21.02
N TYR A 175 7.56 -5.04 22.16
CA TYR A 175 8.39 -6.01 22.91
C TYR A 175 8.49 -7.38 22.22
N ALA A 176 7.54 -7.73 21.36
CA ALA A 176 7.52 -8.99 20.62
C ALA A 176 8.21 -8.82 19.25
N GLU A 177 9.54 -8.75 19.27
CA GLU A 177 10.32 -8.49 18.05
C GLU A 177 10.43 -9.72 17.14
N THR A 178 10.62 -9.48 15.84
CA THR A 178 10.94 -10.51 14.84
C THR A 178 12.11 -11.38 15.29
N ALA A 179 13.09 -10.83 16.01
CA ALA A 179 14.23 -11.57 16.56
C ALA A 179 13.81 -12.74 17.47
N GLN A 180 12.79 -12.55 18.31
CA GLN A 180 12.29 -13.60 19.20
C GLN A 180 11.58 -14.69 18.42
N LEU A 181 10.79 -14.31 17.41
CA LEU A 181 10.14 -15.25 16.52
C LEU A 181 11.16 -16.07 15.72
N VAL A 182 12.20 -15.42 15.18
CA VAL A 182 13.32 -16.08 14.51
C VAL A 182 13.96 -17.08 15.47
N SER A 183 14.31 -16.67 16.70
CA SER A 183 14.90 -17.58 17.70
C SER A 183 14.04 -18.81 17.99
N LEU A 184 12.71 -18.67 18.02
CA LEU A 184 11.80 -19.81 18.22
C LEU A 184 11.70 -20.71 16.99
N VAL A 185 11.65 -20.11 15.80
CA VAL A 185 11.50 -20.85 14.53
C VAL A 185 12.80 -21.55 14.13
N SER A 186 13.96 -20.94 14.39
CA SER A 186 15.28 -21.49 14.05
C SER A 186 15.58 -22.84 14.72
N PHE A 187 14.86 -23.21 15.77
CA PHE A 187 14.94 -24.54 16.36
C PHE A 187 14.45 -25.65 15.41
N VAL A 188 13.46 -25.35 14.57
CA VAL A 188 12.84 -26.31 13.62
C VAL A 188 13.27 -26.03 12.17
N PHE A 189 13.48 -24.75 11.84
CA PHE A 189 13.90 -24.29 10.51
C PHE A 189 15.14 -23.39 10.62
N PRO A 190 16.36 -23.96 10.72
CA PRO A 190 17.58 -23.20 11.01
C PRO A 190 17.89 -22.09 9.99
N ASP A 191 17.64 -22.36 8.71
CA ASP A 191 17.94 -21.45 7.60
C ASP A 191 16.71 -20.64 7.14
N ALA A 192 15.59 -20.67 7.88
CA ALA A 192 14.39 -19.97 7.48
C ALA A 192 14.53 -18.45 7.59
N LYS A 193 14.26 -17.76 6.47
CA LYS A 193 14.02 -16.31 6.46
C LYS A 193 12.60 -16.04 6.97
N VAL A 194 12.47 -15.65 8.24
CA VAL A 194 11.17 -15.37 8.88
C VAL A 194 10.87 -13.88 8.87
N GLN A 195 9.66 -13.51 8.45
CA GLN A 195 9.13 -12.16 8.56
C GLN A 195 7.87 -12.17 9.42
N ALA A 196 7.92 -11.55 10.61
CA ALA A 196 6.77 -11.51 11.52
C ALA A 196 5.55 -10.75 10.94
N GLY A 197 5.75 -9.92 9.91
CA GLY A 197 4.75 -9.09 9.25
C GLY A 197 4.92 -7.61 9.57
N TYR A 198 4.18 -6.75 8.87
CA TYR A 198 4.26 -5.29 9.06
C TYR A 198 3.39 -4.82 10.23
N PHE A 199 2.28 -5.51 10.51
CA PHE A 199 1.39 -5.17 11.64
C PHE A 199 1.72 -5.95 12.91
N ASP A 200 1.97 -5.25 14.02
CA ASP A 200 2.10 -5.87 15.34
C ASP A 200 0.70 -6.30 15.85
N PRO A 201 0.43 -7.61 16.05
CA PRO A 201 -0.85 -8.08 16.55
C PRO A 201 -1.21 -7.55 17.95
N PHE A 202 -0.24 -7.30 18.81
CA PHE A 202 -0.43 -6.76 20.17
C PHE A 202 -0.84 -5.29 20.14
N ALA A 203 -0.36 -4.54 19.15
CA ALA A 203 -0.81 -3.18 18.91
C ALA A 203 -2.20 -3.15 18.28
N TRP A 204 -2.35 -3.81 17.13
CA TRP A 204 -3.55 -3.71 16.29
C TRP A 204 -4.81 -4.28 16.94
N GLN A 205 -4.69 -5.17 17.94
CA GLN A 205 -5.85 -5.66 18.68
C GLN A 205 -6.63 -4.53 19.34
N ILE A 206 -6.03 -3.38 19.67
CA ILE A 206 -6.75 -2.25 20.27
C ILE A 206 -7.86 -1.71 19.35
N LEU A 207 -7.62 -1.67 18.03
CA LEU A 207 -8.63 -1.28 17.03
C LEU A 207 -9.78 -2.28 16.98
N PHE A 208 -9.44 -3.58 17.06
CA PHE A 208 -10.44 -4.64 17.01
C PHE A 208 -11.27 -4.72 18.29
N VAL A 209 -10.63 -4.66 19.46
CA VAL A 209 -11.32 -4.72 20.75
C VAL A 209 -12.19 -3.47 20.95
N SER A 210 -11.68 -2.27 20.66
CA SER A 210 -12.46 -1.03 20.76
C SER A 210 -13.63 -1.01 19.77
N GLY A 211 -13.41 -1.41 18.52
CA GLY A 211 -14.47 -1.56 17.53
C GLY A 211 -15.55 -2.54 17.98
N ALA A 212 -15.15 -3.75 18.41
CA ALA A 212 -16.09 -4.76 18.91
C ALA A 212 -16.86 -4.29 20.15
N ALA A 213 -16.22 -3.57 21.08
CA ALA A 213 -16.86 -3.00 22.25
C ALA A 213 -17.90 -1.95 21.86
N LEU A 214 -17.57 -1.03 20.95
CA LEU A 214 -18.52 -0.03 20.43
C LEU A 214 -19.67 -0.69 19.67
N GLY A 215 -19.41 -1.77 18.93
CA GLY A 215 -20.44 -2.54 18.23
C GLY A 215 -21.40 -3.23 19.20
N TYR A 216 -20.85 -3.85 20.25
CA TYR A 216 -21.61 -4.44 21.36
C TYR A 216 -22.49 -3.39 22.05
N LEU A 217 -21.92 -2.22 22.34
CA LEU A 217 -22.62 -1.12 22.99
C LEU A 217 -23.75 -0.58 22.10
N ALA A 218 -23.50 -0.37 20.81
CA ALA A 218 -24.50 0.11 19.85
C ALA A 218 -25.68 -0.87 19.66
N GLN A 219 -25.43 -2.18 19.82
CA GLN A 219 -26.45 -3.22 19.69
C GLN A 219 -27.30 -3.37 20.97
N ASN A 220 -26.71 -3.16 22.16
CA ASN A 220 -27.31 -3.57 23.44
C ASN A 220 -27.60 -2.40 24.40
N ARG A 221 -27.19 -1.17 24.07
CA ARG A 221 -27.42 0.02 24.90
C ARG A 221 -27.86 1.21 24.06
N THR A 222 -28.75 2.03 24.61
CA THR A 222 -29.03 3.37 24.11
C THR A 222 -27.95 4.31 24.64
N ILE A 223 -27.08 4.80 23.76
CA ILE A 223 -26.02 5.73 24.14
C ILE A 223 -26.28 7.05 23.43
N VAL A 224 -26.32 8.15 24.19
CA VAL A 224 -26.24 9.50 23.63
C VAL A 224 -24.76 9.85 23.51
N TRP A 225 -24.19 9.56 22.35
CA TRP A 225 -22.76 9.72 22.10
C TRP A 225 -22.45 10.99 21.29
N VAL A 226 -23.33 11.43 20.39
CA VAL A 226 -23.18 12.68 19.61
C VAL A 226 -23.70 13.88 20.40
N THR A 227 -22.83 14.87 20.65
CA THR A 227 -23.23 16.19 21.18
C THR A 227 -22.47 17.31 20.46
N PRO A 228 -22.97 18.57 20.45
CA PRO A 228 -22.27 19.68 19.82
C PRO A 228 -20.86 19.87 20.38
N LEU A 229 -20.69 19.86 21.71
CA LEU A 229 -19.40 20.03 22.36
C LEU A 229 -18.39 18.94 21.96
N ARG A 230 -18.78 17.66 22.01
CA ARG A 230 -17.91 16.55 21.59
C ARG A 230 -17.53 16.64 20.12
N THR A 231 -18.46 17.10 19.29
CA THR A 231 -18.22 17.29 17.85
C THR A 231 -17.26 18.44 17.60
N ILE A 232 -17.41 19.56 18.29
CA ILE A 232 -16.45 20.68 18.21
C ILE A 232 -15.06 20.23 18.65
N ILE A 233 -14.95 19.53 19.79
CA ILE A 233 -13.66 18.99 20.26
C ILE A 233 -13.04 18.05 19.22
N ALA A 234 -13.82 17.11 18.67
CA ALA A 234 -13.33 16.19 17.64
C ALA A 234 -12.89 16.90 16.36
N VAL A 235 -13.63 17.93 15.91
CA VAL A 235 -13.25 18.76 14.75
C VAL A 235 -11.96 19.52 15.03
N CYS A 236 -11.81 20.12 16.21
CA CYS A 236 -10.58 20.81 16.60
C CYS A 236 -9.38 19.86 16.58
N ILE A 237 -9.49 18.69 17.22
CA ILE A 237 -8.40 17.69 17.22
C ILE A 237 -8.09 17.22 15.79
N ALA A 238 -9.10 16.84 15.01
CA ALA A 238 -8.90 16.38 13.64
C ALA A 238 -8.24 17.44 12.75
N THR A 239 -8.66 18.71 12.90
CA THR A 239 -8.09 19.84 12.15
C THR A 239 -6.63 20.08 12.57
N THR A 240 -6.33 20.08 13.87
CA THR A 240 -4.96 20.22 14.36
C THR A 240 -4.05 19.12 13.83
N LEU A 241 -4.49 17.85 13.91
CA LEU A 241 -3.72 16.70 13.41
C LEU A 241 -3.55 16.73 11.90
N PHE A 242 -4.57 17.18 11.17
CA PHE A 242 -4.49 17.35 9.72
C PHE A 242 -3.47 18.43 9.34
N VAL A 243 -3.52 19.60 9.99
CA VAL A 243 -2.58 20.71 9.73
C VAL A 243 -1.14 20.31 10.10
N LEU A 244 -0.95 19.58 11.20
CA LEU A 244 0.35 18.98 11.56
C LEU A 244 0.83 18.00 10.49
N HIS A 245 -0.04 17.09 10.03
CA HIS A 245 0.28 16.15 8.96
C HIS A 245 0.70 16.83 7.65
N ARG A 246 0.18 18.03 7.37
CA ARG A 246 0.55 18.82 6.18
C ARG A 246 1.80 19.69 6.36
N GLY A 247 2.52 19.54 7.48
CA GLY A 247 3.79 20.24 7.73
C GLY A 247 3.65 21.73 8.06
N SER A 248 2.44 22.25 8.35
CA SER A 248 2.24 23.68 8.57
C SER A 248 2.85 24.24 9.87
N PHE A 249 3.43 23.37 10.71
CA PHE A 249 4.05 23.73 11.99
C PHE A 249 5.55 23.41 12.06
N MET A 250 6.22 23.18 10.92
CA MET A 250 7.67 22.95 10.89
C MET A 250 8.46 24.10 11.56
N GLY A 251 7.99 25.35 11.42
CA GLY A 251 8.63 26.53 12.02
C GLY A 251 8.58 26.65 13.54
N ILE A 252 7.81 25.79 14.23
CA ILE A 252 7.72 25.77 15.71
C ILE A 252 8.30 24.48 16.32
N GLY A 253 9.06 23.71 15.55
CA GLY A 253 9.83 22.56 16.03
C GLY A 253 9.17 21.20 15.89
N PHE A 254 7.99 21.09 15.26
CA PHE A 254 7.41 19.78 14.93
C PHE A 254 7.89 19.32 13.55
N THR A 255 8.83 18.38 13.54
CA THR A 255 9.29 17.78 12.28
C THR A 255 8.35 16.67 11.82
N PRO A 256 8.26 16.40 10.50
CA PRO A 256 7.52 15.25 9.98
C PRO A 256 7.96 13.92 10.60
N ASP A 257 9.23 13.77 10.93
CA ASP A 257 9.81 12.56 11.51
C ASP A 257 9.31 12.30 12.93
N GLU A 258 9.29 13.33 13.78
CA GLU A 258 8.74 13.22 15.14
C GLU A 258 7.26 12.84 15.11
N LEU A 259 6.49 13.44 14.20
CA LEU A 259 5.09 13.12 13.99
C LEU A 259 4.90 11.68 13.51
N TYR A 260 5.78 11.21 12.63
CA TYR A 260 5.77 9.84 12.11
C TYR A 260 6.05 8.83 13.22
N LEU A 261 7.04 9.08 14.08
CA LEU A 261 7.36 8.22 15.23
C LEU A 261 6.20 8.15 16.23
N MET A 262 5.59 9.29 16.58
CA MET A 262 4.44 9.33 17.49
C MET A 262 3.18 8.65 16.93
N ALA A 263 3.11 8.56 15.60
CA ALA A 263 2.01 7.97 14.86
C ALA A 263 2.47 6.74 14.08
N ASP A 264 3.39 5.96 14.65
CA ASP A 264 3.86 4.73 14.03
C ASP A 264 2.67 3.82 13.66
N LYS A 265 2.76 3.15 12.51
CA LYS A 265 1.68 2.34 11.97
C LYS A 265 1.77 0.87 12.39
N PRO A 266 2.93 0.19 12.30
CA PRO A 266 3.10 -1.15 12.87
C PRO A 266 2.60 -1.26 14.32
N GLU A 267 3.01 -0.33 15.19
CA GLU A 267 2.78 -0.35 16.64
C GLU A 267 1.55 0.46 17.09
N MET A 268 0.80 1.05 16.15
CA MET A 268 -0.33 1.93 16.46
C MET A 268 0.06 3.03 17.46
N GLY A 269 0.97 3.90 17.06
CA GLY A 269 1.38 5.06 17.86
C GLY A 269 0.18 5.83 18.39
N TRP A 270 0.29 6.36 19.61
CA TRP A 270 -0.82 6.98 20.33
C TRP A 270 -1.49 8.11 19.53
N LEU A 271 -0.70 8.83 18.72
CA LEU A 271 -1.21 9.92 17.89
C LEU A 271 -2.06 9.38 16.72
N ARG A 272 -1.65 8.26 16.13
CA ARG A 272 -2.42 7.54 15.10
C ARG A 272 -3.74 7.04 15.68
N LEU A 273 -3.72 6.48 16.89
CA LEU A 273 -4.93 6.04 17.61
C LEU A 273 -5.90 7.19 17.92
N LEU A 274 -5.37 8.32 18.38
CA LEU A 274 -6.18 9.52 18.59
C LEU A 274 -6.80 9.99 17.28
N ASN A 275 -6.01 10.02 16.20
CA ASN A 275 -6.46 10.48 14.90
C ASN A 275 -7.60 9.62 14.34
N ILE A 276 -7.43 8.30 14.31
CA ILE A 276 -8.50 7.41 13.86
C ILE A 276 -9.73 7.50 14.78
N ALA A 277 -9.56 7.64 16.09
CA ALA A 277 -10.69 7.75 17.02
C ALA A 277 -11.56 8.99 16.75
N VAL A 278 -10.95 10.15 16.51
CA VAL A 278 -11.72 11.37 16.19
C VAL A 278 -12.41 11.27 14.83
N TRP A 279 -11.75 10.70 13.82
CA TRP A 279 -12.38 10.50 12.51
C TRP A 279 -13.49 9.47 12.52
N VAL A 280 -13.35 8.39 13.28
CA VAL A 280 -14.43 7.42 13.52
C VAL A 280 -15.63 8.15 14.13
N TYR A 281 -15.42 8.97 15.16
CA TYR A 281 -16.49 9.75 15.78
C TYR A 281 -17.16 10.70 14.76
N LEU A 282 -16.38 11.45 13.97
CA LEU A 282 -16.90 12.41 13.00
C LEU A 282 -17.68 11.73 11.86
N ILE A 283 -17.15 10.65 11.30
CA ILE A 283 -17.84 9.85 10.27
C ILE A 283 -19.12 9.25 10.85
N ALA A 284 -19.08 8.75 12.08
CA ALA A 284 -20.27 8.25 12.75
C ALA A 284 -21.29 9.38 12.95
N ALA A 285 -20.88 10.58 13.38
CA ALA A 285 -21.78 11.72 13.56
C ALA A 285 -22.44 12.14 12.24
N ILE A 286 -21.69 12.13 11.14
CA ILE A 286 -22.23 12.34 9.78
C ILE A 286 -23.30 11.29 9.47
N ILE A 287 -23.04 10.01 9.73
CA ILE A 287 -24.01 8.93 9.50
C ILE A 287 -25.23 9.08 10.41
N HIS A 288 -25.07 9.54 11.65
CA HIS A 288 -26.16 9.77 12.59
C HIS A 288 -27.15 10.82 12.04
N TYR A 289 -26.65 11.93 11.51
CA TYR A 289 -27.49 13.00 10.97
C TYR A 289 -27.94 12.76 9.52
N LYS A 290 -27.11 12.12 8.70
CA LYS A 290 -27.37 11.83 7.28
C LYS A 290 -26.97 10.38 6.93
N PRO A 291 -27.79 9.38 7.27
CA PRO A 291 -27.44 7.96 7.13
C PRO A 291 -27.07 7.51 5.71
N THR A 292 -27.60 8.19 4.69
CA THR A 292 -27.40 7.85 3.28
C THR A 292 -26.29 8.66 2.61
N LEU A 293 -25.69 9.66 3.28
CA LEU A 293 -24.70 10.56 2.66
C LEU A 293 -23.49 9.81 2.10
N LEU A 294 -23.05 8.77 2.80
CA LEU A 294 -21.89 7.96 2.44
C LEU A 294 -22.29 6.67 1.70
N ALA A 295 -23.55 6.54 1.29
CA ALA A 295 -24.05 5.36 0.61
C ALA A 295 -23.81 5.48 -0.90
N PHE A 296 -22.92 4.64 -1.44
CA PHE A 296 -22.64 4.58 -2.87
C PHE A 296 -22.68 3.13 -3.35
N ARG A 297 -23.60 2.82 -4.28
CA ARG A 297 -23.94 1.45 -4.68
C ARG A 297 -22.73 0.65 -5.22
N PRO A 298 -21.87 1.20 -6.11
CA PRO A 298 -20.70 0.48 -6.59
C PRO A 298 -19.72 0.08 -5.47
N LEU A 299 -19.53 0.95 -4.47
CA LEU A 299 -18.67 0.62 -3.33
C LEU A 299 -19.35 -0.34 -2.35
N SER A 300 -20.66 -0.21 -2.13
CA SER A 300 -21.43 -1.20 -1.38
C SER A 300 -21.37 -2.59 -2.01
N TYR A 301 -21.24 -2.66 -3.34
CA TYR A 301 -21.09 -3.89 -4.11
C TYR A 301 -19.91 -4.73 -3.65
N ILE A 302 -18.73 -4.15 -3.70
CA ILE A 302 -17.50 -4.80 -3.28
C ILE A 302 -17.39 -4.90 -1.75
N GLY A 303 -17.90 -3.89 -1.02
CA GLY A 303 -17.78 -3.80 0.43
C GLY A 303 -18.53 -4.88 1.21
N ARG A 304 -19.68 -5.36 0.72
CA ARG A 304 -20.40 -6.49 1.37
C ARG A 304 -19.71 -7.85 1.15
N HIS A 305 -18.87 -7.96 0.12
CA HIS A 305 -18.08 -9.14 -0.21
C HIS A 305 -16.61 -8.99 0.18
N SER A 306 -16.32 -8.17 1.20
CA SER A 306 -14.98 -7.66 1.50
C SER A 306 -13.88 -8.71 1.58
N LEU A 307 -14.14 -9.91 2.15
CA LEU A 307 -13.14 -10.99 2.19
C LEU A 307 -12.71 -11.44 0.80
N HIS A 308 -13.66 -11.65 -0.13
CA HIS A 308 -13.37 -12.11 -1.48
C HIS A 308 -12.58 -11.04 -2.26
N VAL A 309 -13.03 -9.79 -2.14
CA VAL A 309 -12.40 -8.64 -2.81
C VAL A 309 -11.00 -8.40 -2.25
N PHE A 310 -10.83 -8.49 -0.92
CA PHE A 310 -9.53 -8.35 -0.28
C PHE A 310 -8.60 -9.50 -0.72
N SER A 311 -9.02 -10.76 -0.66
CA SER A 311 -8.16 -11.86 -1.11
C SER A 311 -7.78 -11.76 -2.59
N TRP A 312 -8.70 -11.28 -3.44
CA TRP A 312 -8.41 -10.98 -4.84
C TRP A 312 -7.37 -9.87 -5.00
N HIS A 313 -7.51 -8.75 -4.27
CA HIS A 313 -6.57 -7.64 -4.38
C HIS A 313 -5.14 -8.04 -4.03
N VAL A 314 -4.94 -8.87 -2.99
CA VAL A 314 -3.59 -9.29 -2.60
C VAL A 314 -2.95 -10.11 -3.71
N VAL A 315 -3.65 -11.12 -4.22
CA VAL A 315 -3.16 -11.96 -5.33
C VAL A 315 -2.90 -11.10 -6.57
N LEU A 316 -3.81 -10.17 -6.88
CA LEU A 316 -3.66 -9.22 -7.99
C LEU A 316 -2.35 -8.45 -7.88
N CYS A 317 -2.01 -7.89 -6.71
CA CYS A 317 -0.76 -7.13 -6.52
C CYS A 317 0.47 -7.93 -6.93
N TYR A 318 0.55 -9.22 -6.58
CA TYR A 318 1.63 -10.09 -7.02
C TYR A 318 1.58 -10.39 -8.52
N PHE A 319 0.39 -10.56 -9.11
CA PHE A 319 0.25 -10.96 -10.51
C PHE A 319 0.59 -9.83 -11.47
N VAL A 320 0.16 -8.60 -11.15
CA VAL A 320 0.39 -7.44 -12.02
C VAL A 320 1.62 -6.63 -11.63
N GLY A 321 2.21 -6.88 -10.44
CA GLY A 321 3.31 -6.08 -9.91
C GLY A 321 4.51 -5.97 -10.85
N LEU A 322 4.93 -7.09 -11.47
CA LEU A 322 6.01 -7.07 -12.47
C LEU A 322 5.67 -6.26 -13.71
N ALA A 323 4.47 -6.44 -14.25
CA ALA A 323 4.03 -5.72 -15.44
C ALA A 323 3.92 -4.23 -15.16
N LEU A 324 3.36 -3.85 -14.00
CA LEU A 324 3.28 -2.48 -13.55
C LEU A 324 4.65 -1.88 -13.26
N PHE A 325 5.58 -2.65 -12.67
CA PHE A 325 6.96 -2.22 -12.44
C PHE A 325 7.65 -1.89 -13.76
N ALA A 326 7.50 -2.75 -14.76
CA ALA A 326 8.11 -2.57 -16.08
C ALA A 326 7.64 -1.30 -16.79
N ILE A 327 6.37 -0.90 -16.59
CA ILE A 327 5.76 0.26 -17.25
C ILE A 327 5.61 1.46 -16.31
N ARG A 328 6.16 1.45 -15.09
CA ARG A 328 5.89 2.47 -14.05
C ARG A 328 6.26 3.90 -14.45
N PHE A 329 7.08 3.98 -15.48
CA PHE A 329 7.65 5.18 -16.06
C PHE A 329 6.99 5.60 -17.38
N GLU A 330 6.04 4.79 -17.87
CA GLU A 330 5.31 5.03 -19.10
C GLU A 330 4.03 5.84 -18.83
N SER A 331 3.62 6.66 -19.81
CA SER A 331 2.45 7.54 -19.70
C SER A 331 1.13 6.80 -19.41
N TYR A 332 1.03 5.53 -19.82
CA TYR A 332 -0.13 4.67 -19.61
C TYR A 332 -0.11 3.88 -18.28
N TYR A 333 0.90 4.07 -17.43
CA TYR A 333 1.02 3.41 -16.13
C TYR A 333 -0.24 3.54 -15.28
N LEU A 334 -0.74 4.77 -15.09
CA LEU A 334 -1.93 5.02 -14.27
C LEU A 334 -3.17 4.36 -14.85
N ILE A 335 -3.30 4.30 -16.18
CA ILE A 335 -4.40 3.60 -16.84
C ILE A 335 -4.34 2.10 -16.50
N ALA A 336 -3.14 1.49 -16.54
CA ALA A 336 -2.95 0.10 -16.15
C ALA A 336 -3.24 -0.16 -14.66
N VAL A 337 -2.89 0.76 -13.77
CA VAL A 337 -3.24 0.72 -12.34
C VAL A 337 -4.76 0.76 -12.17
N PHE A 338 -5.46 1.68 -12.82
CA PHE A 338 -6.92 1.79 -12.75
C PHE A 338 -7.62 0.57 -13.36
N ALA A 339 -7.12 0.05 -14.49
CA ALA A 339 -7.65 -1.16 -15.11
C ALA A 339 -7.50 -2.38 -14.19
N SER A 340 -6.33 -2.52 -13.54
CA SER A 340 -6.09 -3.55 -12.54
C SER A 340 -7.05 -3.41 -11.35
N MET A 341 -7.20 -2.19 -10.82
CA MET A 341 -8.12 -1.91 -9.71
C MET A 341 -9.60 -2.14 -10.06
N ALA A 342 -10.02 -1.92 -11.31
CA ALA A 342 -11.38 -2.19 -11.75
C ALA A 342 -11.76 -3.68 -11.61
N THR A 343 -10.77 -4.59 -11.57
CA THR A 343 -11.01 -6.03 -11.38
C THR A 343 -11.56 -6.38 -9.99
N LEU A 344 -11.51 -5.47 -9.01
CA LEU A 344 -12.07 -5.69 -7.66
C LEU A 344 -13.57 -6.05 -7.67
N TRP A 345 -14.31 -5.70 -8.72
CA TRP A 345 -15.73 -6.04 -8.86
C TRP A 345 -15.97 -7.49 -9.30
N ILE A 346 -14.98 -8.14 -9.93
CA ILE A 346 -15.08 -9.52 -10.42
C ILE A 346 -15.41 -10.51 -9.29
N PRO A 347 -14.64 -10.58 -8.18
CA PRO A 347 -14.93 -11.55 -7.10
C PRO A 347 -16.31 -11.34 -6.46
N ALA A 348 -16.77 -10.09 -6.36
CA ALA A 348 -18.11 -9.78 -5.88
C ALA A 348 -19.20 -10.26 -6.87
N TRP A 349 -19.00 -10.06 -8.17
CA TRP A 349 -19.89 -10.52 -9.23
C TRP A 349 -19.96 -12.05 -9.34
N VAL A 350 -18.82 -12.73 -9.26
CA VAL A 350 -18.76 -14.20 -9.22
C VAL A 350 -19.56 -14.73 -8.03
N ARG A 351 -19.42 -14.10 -6.85
CA ARG A 351 -20.11 -14.55 -5.64
C ARG A 351 -21.63 -14.40 -5.73
N GLU A 352 -22.13 -13.33 -6.33
CA GLU A 352 -23.59 -13.12 -6.48
C GLU A 352 -24.20 -13.93 -7.62
N SER A 353 -23.47 -14.11 -8.71
CA SER A 353 -23.93 -14.94 -9.83
C SER A 353 -24.05 -16.41 -9.43
N GLN A 354 -23.14 -16.92 -8.58
CA GLN A 354 -23.21 -18.27 -8.00
C GLN A 354 -24.47 -18.52 -7.15
N THR A 355 -25.03 -17.48 -6.52
CA THR A 355 -26.28 -17.61 -5.76
C THR A 355 -27.55 -17.63 -6.64
N SER A 356 -27.40 -17.38 -7.95
CA SER A 356 -28.53 -17.21 -8.89
C SER A 356 -28.64 -18.27 -9.99
N VAL A 357 -27.70 -19.22 -10.12
CA VAL A 357 -27.67 -20.19 -11.25
C VAL A 357 -27.35 -21.61 -10.79
N SER A 358 -28.12 -22.58 -11.29
CA SER A 358 -27.99 -24.02 -11.03
C SER A 358 -26.65 -24.63 -11.54
N THR A 359 -26.23 -25.67 -10.83
CA THR A 359 -24.88 -26.27 -10.69
C THR A 359 -24.21 -26.87 -11.94
N VAL A 360 -24.68 -26.69 -13.17
CA VAL A 360 -24.27 -27.60 -14.28
C VAL A 360 -23.17 -27.07 -15.21
N THR A 361 -22.63 -25.88 -15.00
CA THR A 361 -21.49 -25.41 -15.81
C THR A 361 -20.68 -24.39 -15.01
N LYS A 362 -19.39 -24.23 -15.33
CA LYS A 362 -18.51 -23.07 -15.01
C LYS A 362 -17.34 -23.35 -14.06
N TRP A 363 -16.51 -24.34 -14.38
CA TRP A 363 -15.09 -24.37 -13.96
C TRP A 363 -14.10 -23.99 -15.09
N SER A 364 -14.59 -23.42 -16.20
CA SER A 364 -13.75 -23.00 -17.34
C SER A 364 -13.62 -21.48 -17.53
N SER A 365 -14.30 -20.65 -16.71
CA SER A 365 -14.41 -19.20 -16.97
C SER A 365 -13.66 -18.30 -15.99
N VAL A 366 -13.17 -18.83 -14.86
CA VAL A 366 -12.63 -18.01 -13.75
C VAL A 366 -11.11 -17.92 -13.72
N THR A 367 -10.40 -18.79 -14.45
CA THR A 367 -8.92 -18.82 -14.46
C THR A 367 -8.28 -18.47 -15.79
N VAL A 368 -9.05 -18.33 -16.88
CA VAL A 368 -8.49 -18.20 -18.25
C VAL A 368 -8.57 -16.76 -18.79
N LEU A 369 -9.57 -15.96 -18.44
CA LEU A 369 -9.69 -14.59 -18.99
C LEU A 369 -8.74 -13.55 -18.37
N PRO A 370 -8.43 -13.57 -17.06
CA PRO A 370 -7.45 -12.64 -16.50
C PRO A 370 -6.02 -12.99 -16.90
N THR A 371 -5.69 -14.29 -16.94
CA THR A 371 -4.38 -14.80 -17.38
C THR A 371 -4.17 -14.57 -18.87
N LEU A 372 -5.21 -14.68 -19.72
CA LEU A 372 -5.07 -14.39 -21.14
C LEU A 372 -4.95 -12.88 -21.40
N ALA A 373 -5.66 -12.02 -20.66
CA ALA A 373 -5.50 -10.56 -20.78
C ALA A 373 -4.12 -10.08 -20.31
N VAL A 374 -3.60 -10.63 -19.20
CA VAL A 374 -2.24 -10.36 -18.72
C VAL A 374 -1.20 -10.98 -19.65
N ALA A 375 -1.43 -12.19 -20.17
CA ALA A 375 -0.54 -12.83 -21.14
C ALA A 375 -0.49 -12.06 -22.46
N ILE A 376 -1.62 -11.54 -22.96
CA ILE A 376 -1.68 -10.70 -24.17
C ILE A 376 -0.98 -9.36 -23.94
N LEU A 377 -1.08 -8.78 -22.74
CA LEU A 377 -0.33 -7.58 -22.36
C LEU A 377 1.18 -7.86 -22.25
N THR A 378 1.61 -9.00 -21.72
CA THR A 378 3.02 -9.40 -21.69
C THR A 378 3.55 -9.87 -23.04
N PHE A 379 2.72 -10.42 -23.92
CA PHE A 379 3.13 -10.88 -25.25
C PHE A 379 3.22 -9.74 -26.27
N ASN A 380 2.42 -8.67 -26.10
CA ASN A 380 2.59 -7.44 -26.89
C ASN A 380 3.85 -6.65 -26.50
N MET A 381 4.39 -6.84 -25.29
CA MET A 381 5.66 -6.22 -24.87
C MET A 381 6.86 -6.74 -25.67
N THR A 382 6.81 -7.98 -26.17
CA THR A 382 7.86 -8.52 -27.05
C THR A 382 7.80 -7.97 -28.47
N ASN A 383 6.64 -7.45 -28.90
CA ASN A 383 6.44 -6.89 -30.25
C ASN A 383 6.46 -5.36 -30.30
N GLN A 384 6.25 -4.65 -29.18
CA GLN A 384 6.27 -3.19 -29.15
C GLN A 384 7.66 -2.56 -29.24
N GLN A 385 8.73 -3.37 -29.14
CA GLN A 385 10.09 -2.92 -29.40
C GLN A 385 10.37 -2.67 -30.89
N ALA A 386 9.40 -2.94 -31.78
CA ALA A 386 9.53 -2.74 -33.23
C ALA A 386 8.72 -1.57 -33.81
N ASP A 387 7.80 -0.94 -33.06
CA ASP A 387 6.82 0.02 -33.62
C ASP A 387 6.87 1.45 -33.02
N ASN A 388 7.76 1.72 -32.07
CA ASN A 388 7.87 3.04 -31.43
C ASN A 388 8.69 4.08 -32.22
N ASP A 389 9.20 3.74 -33.42
CA ASP A 389 10.00 4.65 -34.25
C ASP A 389 9.19 5.72 -35.02
N ALA A 390 7.86 5.81 -34.84
CA ALA A 390 6.99 6.58 -35.74
C ALA A 390 6.25 7.79 -35.13
N THR A 391 6.44 8.17 -33.86
CA THR A 391 5.72 9.33 -33.28
C THR A 391 6.59 10.33 -32.51
N ALA A 392 7.87 10.46 -32.86
CA ALA A 392 8.77 11.47 -32.31
C ALA A 392 9.07 12.58 -33.33
N SER A 393 8.05 13.26 -33.87
CA SER A 393 8.27 14.52 -34.57
C SER A 393 7.01 15.38 -34.62
N THR A 394 6.75 16.15 -33.56
CA THR A 394 6.12 17.49 -33.60
C THR A 394 5.79 17.96 -32.19
N ALA A 395 6.62 18.83 -31.60
CA ALA A 395 6.23 19.91 -30.68
C ALA A 395 7.48 20.56 -30.08
N LEU A 396 8.18 21.37 -30.88
CA LEU A 396 9.17 22.33 -30.41
C LEU A 396 8.62 23.69 -30.81
N ASP A 397 7.72 24.26 -30.01
CA ASP A 397 7.35 25.67 -30.04
C ASP A 397 6.57 26.02 -28.76
N ALA A 398 7.20 26.85 -27.92
CA ALA A 398 6.78 27.33 -26.59
C ALA A 398 6.60 26.24 -25.50
N LEU A 399 7.64 26.06 -24.67
CA LEU A 399 7.51 25.35 -23.39
C LEU A 399 6.33 25.94 -22.60
N ALA A 400 5.51 25.08 -22.00
CA ALA A 400 4.45 25.52 -21.11
C ALA A 400 5.04 26.44 -20.01
N PRO A 401 4.30 27.46 -19.54
CA PRO A 401 4.77 28.30 -18.46
C PRO A 401 5.09 27.46 -17.20
N ASN A 402 6.15 27.84 -16.50
CA ASN A 402 6.72 27.14 -15.34
C ASN A 402 7.19 25.72 -15.64
N SER A 403 7.96 25.56 -16.72
CA SER A 403 8.60 24.28 -17.06
C SER A 403 10.07 24.22 -16.64
N ILE A 404 10.55 23.04 -16.28
CA ILE A 404 11.97 22.76 -16.04
C ILE A 404 12.47 21.90 -17.20
N GLN A 405 13.23 22.50 -18.12
CA GLN A 405 13.91 21.75 -19.18
C GLN A 405 15.21 21.15 -18.65
N VAL A 406 15.51 19.91 -19.00
CA VAL A 406 16.69 19.16 -18.57
C VAL A 406 17.43 18.65 -19.80
N GLN A 407 18.65 19.13 -19.97
CA GLN A 407 19.55 18.68 -21.03
C GLN A 407 20.66 17.82 -20.44
N ILE A 408 20.83 16.61 -20.96
CA ILE A 408 21.78 15.63 -20.46
C ILE A 408 22.90 15.44 -21.49
N SER A 409 24.13 15.41 -21.01
CA SER A 409 25.32 15.26 -21.84
C SER A 409 26.26 14.18 -21.29
N ASN A 410 27.20 13.74 -22.12
CA ASN A 410 28.12 12.62 -21.84
C ASN A 410 27.41 11.26 -21.72
N VAL A 411 26.32 11.05 -22.47
CA VAL A 411 25.63 9.75 -22.56
C VAL A 411 26.45 8.80 -23.43
N ARG A 412 26.72 7.58 -22.97
CA ARG A 412 27.62 6.64 -23.66
C ARG A 412 26.91 5.60 -24.53
N ASP A 413 25.75 5.12 -24.11
CA ASP A 413 24.98 4.14 -24.88
C ASP A 413 23.82 4.84 -25.63
N ASP A 414 23.64 4.50 -26.91
CA ASP A 414 22.60 5.09 -27.75
C ASP A 414 21.20 4.48 -27.53
N ASN A 415 21.17 3.21 -27.11
CA ASN A 415 19.94 2.42 -27.04
C ASN A 415 19.40 2.31 -25.61
N ALA A 416 20.26 2.52 -24.62
CA ALA A 416 19.88 2.42 -23.22
C ALA A 416 19.06 3.66 -22.78
N PRO A 417 17.87 3.46 -22.19
CA PRO A 417 17.00 4.55 -21.77
C PRO A 417 17.62 5.36 -20.63
N ILE A 418 17.23 6.62 -20.57
CA ILE A 418 17.62 7.55 -19.53
C ILE A 418 16.42 7.86 -18.66
N TYR A 419 16.64 7.80 -17.36
CA TYR A 419 15.67 8.12 -16.33
C TYR A 419 16.02 9.43 -15.66
N VAL A 420 15.06 10.33 -15.59
CA VAL A 420 15.22 11.67 -15.01
C VAL A 420 14.18 11.86 -13.93
N MET A 421 14.65 12.10 -12.71
CA MET A 421 13.83 12.23 -11.51
C MET A 421 13.94 13.64 -10.96
N LEU A 422 12.80 14.24 -10.64
CA LEU A 422 12.69 15.56 -10.04
C LEU A 422 12.19 15.39 -8.60
N PHE A 423 13.08 15.70 -7.65
CA PHE A 423 12.84 15.67 -6.22
C PHE A 423 12.58 17.09 -5.70
N LYS A 424 11.76 17.21 -4.66
CA LYS A 424 11.73 18.43 -3.83
C LYS A 424 12.90 18.41 -2.84
N ASP A 425 13.27 19.58 -2.34
CA ASP A 425 14.25 19.72 -1.26
C ASP A 425 13.85 18.99 0.05
N THR A 426 12.56 18.70 0.24
CA THR A 426 12.05 17.89 1.35
C THR A 426 12.06 16.38 1.10
N ASP A 427 12.39 15.92 -0.11
CA ASP A 427 12.40 14.49 -0.44
C ASP A 427 13.70 13.83 0.04
N ASP A 428 13.65 12.51 0.27
CA ASP A 428 14.86 11.69 0.39
C ASP A 428 15.35 11.28 -1.00
N LEU A 429 16.60 11.61 -1.33
CA LEU A 429 17.23 11.26 -2.62
C LEU A 429 17.45 9.75 -2.80
N MET A 430 17.36 8.95 -1.72
CA MET A 430 17.33 7.49 -1.79
C MET A 430 15.90 6.93 -1.95
N GLY A 431 14.89 7.80 -1.85
CA GLY A 431 13.48 7.46 -1.99
C GLY A 431 12.94 7.71 -3.41
N ALA A 432 11.61 7.73 -3.53
CA ALA A 432 10.93 8.04 -4.79
C ALA A 432 10.74 9.56 -4.95
N PRO A 433 10.92 10.13 -6.17
CA PRO A 433 10.78 11.56 -6.41
C PRO A 433 9.33 12.01 -6.25
N SER A 434 9.06 13.08 -5.51
CA SER A 434 7.69 13.59 -5.31
C SER A 434 7.24 14.62 -6.36
N ALA A 435 8.18 15.27 -7.07
CA ALA A 435 7.85 16.36 -7.98
C ALA A 435 7.69 15.93 -9.45
N GLY A 436 8.42 14.92 -9.92
CA GLY A 436 8.27 14.45 -11.29
C GLY A 436 9.22 13.34 -11.68
N PHE A 437 8.87 12.65 -12.76
CA PHE A 437 9.73 11.66 -13.39
C PHE A 437 9.53 11.66 -14.92
N LEU A 438 10.60 11.45 -15.68
CA LEU A 438 10.60 11.27 -17.13
C LEU A 438 11.51 10.12 -17.56
N ARG A 439 11.10 9.41 -18.60
CA ARG A 439 11.93 8.48 -19.37
C ARG A 439 12.23 9.10 -20.72
N ALA A 440 13.48 9.04 -21.16
CA ALA A 440 13.94 9.63 -22.41
C ALA A 440 14.91 8.70 -23.14
N SER A 441 14.87 8.72 -24.47
CA SER A 441 15.97 8.26 -25.31
C SER A 441 17.18 9.20 -25.18
N ARG A 442 18.35 8.75 -25.66
CA ARG A 442 19.55 9.59 -25.74
C ARG A 442 19.28 10.89 -26.52
N GLU A 443 18.60 10.78 -27.65
CA GLU A 443 18.35 11.91 -28.54
C GLU A 443 17.44 12.96 -27.87
N GLU A 444 16.39 12.51 -27.19
CA GLU A 444 15.51 13.40 -26.42
C GLU A 444 16.26 14.06 -25.25
N ALA A 445 17.07 13.31 -24.51
CA ALA A 445 17.82 13.81 -23.37
C ALA A 445 18.90 14.84 -23.78
N GLU A 446 19.59 14.61 -24.91
CA GLU A 446 20.58 15.54 -25.46
C GLU A 446 19.94 16.79 -26.06
N ARG A 447 18.73 16.69 -26.64
CA ARG A 447 17.95 17.85 -27.12
C ARG A 447 17.34 18.67 -25.99
N GLY A 448 17.01 18.01 -24.88
CA GLY A 448 16.40 18.60 -23.70
C GLY A 448 14.93 18.20 -23.54
N ILE A 449 14.64 17.48 -22.47
CA ILE A 449 13.28 17.08 -22.07
C ILE A 449 12.72 18.04 -21.01
N ALA A 450 11.41 18.14 -20.83
CA ALA A 450 10.84 19.11 -19.90
C ALA A 450 9.82 18.51 -18.91
N PHE A 451 9.93 18.92 -17.66
CA PHE A 451 8.85 18.82 -16.68
C PHE A 451 7.96 20.05 -16.81
N GLU A 452 6.69 19.86 -17.14
CA GLU A 452 5.76 20.97 -17.34
C GLU A 452 4.91 21.26 -16.10
N GLY A 453 4.57 22.54 -15.88
CA GLY A 453 3.65 22.95 -14.82
C GLY A 453 4.18 22.73 -13.40
N ILE A 454 5.48 22.89 -13.20
CA ILE A 454 6.12 22.74 -11.89
C ILE A 454 5.86 24.00 -11.05
N ALA A 455 5.46 23.81 -9.79
CA ALA A 455 5.24 24.92 -8.88
C ALA A 455 6.56 25.58 -8.47
N GLU A 456 6.53 26.86 -8.13
CA GLU A 456 7.71 27.55 -7.59
C GLU A 456 8.22 26.85 -6.31
N GLY A 457 9.54 26.72 -6.17
CA GLY A 457 10.17 26.05 -5.03
C GLY A 457 11.57 25.53 -5.32
N SER A 458 12.15 24.81 -4.36
CA SER A 458 13.49 24.23 -4.48
C SER A 458 13.43 22.75 -4.88
N TYR A 459 14.23 22.38 -5.87
CA TYR A 459 14.21 21.05 -6.50
C TYR A 459 15.60 20.49 -6.73
N VAL A 460 15.69 19.16 -6.78
CA VAL A 460 16.89 18.42 -7.20
C VAL A 460 16.52 17.59 -8.42
N ILE A 461 17.38 17.58 -9.44
CA ILE A 461 17.28 16.60 -10.53
C ILE A 461 18.36 15.55 -10.32
N PHE A 462 17.96 14.29 -10.37
CA PHE A 462 18.86 13.15 -10.47
C PHE A 462 18.52 12.36 -11.72
N ALA A 463 19.53 12.02 -12.51
CA ALA A 463 19.33 11.26 -13.74
C ALA A 463 20.36 10.15 -13.87
N TYR A 464 19.95 9.03 -14.46
CA TYR A 464 20.84 7.91 -14.76
C TYR A 464 20.46 7.19 -16.06
N GLN A 465 21.42 6.48 -16.64
CA GLN A 465 21.26 5.61 -17.80
C GLN A 465 21.15 4.17 -17.34
N ASP A 466 20.12 3.44 -17.77
CA ASP A 466 19.88 2.04 -17.40
C ASP A 466 20.38 1.12 -18.51
N LEU A 467 21.56 0.55 -18.32
CA LEU A 467 22.27 -0.26 -19.32
C LEU A 467 21.82 -1.73 -19.31
N ASP A 468 21.32 -2.23 -18.18
CA ASP A 468 20.93 -3.64 -18.02
C ASP A 468 19.41 -3.87 -18.04
N GLY A 469 18.62 -2.79 -18.11
CA GLY A 469 17.17 -2.81 -18.23
C GLY A 469 16.45 -3.12 -16.92
N ASN A 470 17.15 -3.08 -15.79
CA ASN A 470 16.58 -3.36 -14.47
C ASN A 470 15.83 -2.16 -13.87
N GLN A 471 15.92 -0.99 -14.50
CA GLN A 471 15.30 0.27 -14.10
C GLN A 471 15.76 0.79 -12.72
N PHE A 472 16.98 0.49 -12.34
CA PHE A 472 17.71 1.00 -11.18
C PHE A 472 19.10 1.44 -11.62
N LEU A 473 19.73 2.34 -10.87
CA LEU A 473 21.14 2.64 -11.06
C LEU A 473 21.98 1.46 -10.56
N THR A 474 22.57 0.70 -11.49
CA THR A 474 23.40 -0.45 -11.14
C THR A 474 24.73 0.00 -10.54
N SER A 475 25.10 -0.65 -9.43
CA SER A 475 26.32 -0.36 -8.67
C SER A 475 27.12 -1.64 -8.39
N GLU A 476 28.45 -1.56 -8.46
CA GLU A 476 29.38 -2.63 -8.10
C GLU A 476 30.31 -2.11 -6.98
N ASN A 477 30.47 -2.87 -5.90
CA ASN A 477 31.25 -2.45 -4.72
C ASN A 477 30.84 -1.07 -4.16
N ASN A 478 29.53 -0.77 -4.14
CA ASN A 478 28.94 0.52 -3.77
C ASN A 478 29.32 1.72 -4.67
N MET A 479 29.84 1.46 -5.87
CA MET A 479 30.08 2.51 -6.87
C MET A 479 29.17 2.31 -8.09
N PRO A 480 28.44 3.34 -8.53
CA PRO A 480 27.67 3.27 -9.78
C PRO A 480 28.55 2.94 -10.98
N ILE A 481 28.14 1.96 -11.77
CA ILE A 481 28.83 1.56 -13.01
C ILE A 481 28.17 2.13 -14.27
N GLU A 482 26.93 2.61 -14.13
CA GLU A 482 26.20 3.26 -15.21
C GLU A 482 26.36 4.78 -15.17
N GLY A 483 25.95 5.45 -16.24
CA GLY A 483 26.03 6.91 -16.32
C GLY A 483 25.01 7.56 -15.40
N PHE A 484 25.43 8.50 -14.56
CA PHE A 484 24.52 9.21 -13.66
C PHE A 484 24.96 10.64 -13.38
N GLY A 485 24.03 11.51 -12.98
CA GLY A 485 24.35 12.90 -12.66
C GLY A 485 23.25 13.60 -11.89
N TYR A 486 23.62 14.75 -11.30
CA TYR A 486 22.74 15.60 -10.51
C TYR A 486 22.68 17.02 -11.06
N SER A 487 21.63 17.76 -10.70
CA SER A 487 21.57 19.22 -10.85
C SER A 487 22.73 19.89 -10.09
N LYS A 488 23.09 21.12 -10.49
CA LYS A 488 24.27 21.88 -10.03
C LYS A 488 25.65 21.25 -10.27
N LEU A 489 25.73 20.06 -10.88
CA LEU A 489 26.99 19.43 -11.29
C LEU A 489 28.02 19.32 -10.14
N PRO A 490 27.65 18.67 -9.02
CA PRO A 490 28.54 18.56 -7.86
C PRO A 490 29.79 17.72 -8.18
N VAL A 491 30.85 17.93 -7.41
CA VAL A 491 32.01 17.03 -7.44
C VAL A 491 31.64 15.76 -6.65
N ILE A 492 31.48 14.63 -7.36
CA ILE A 492 30.98 13.40 -6.75
C ILE A 492 32.11 12.70 -5.96
N ARG A 493 32.00 12.70 -4.62
CA ARG A 493 32.89 11.99 -3.68
C ARG A 493 32.15 10.97 -2.81
N GLY A 494 30.89 10.72 -3.15
CA GLY A 494 29.87 10.04 -2.36
C GLY A 494 28.50 10.58 -2.79
N MET A 495 27.46 10.17 -2.07
CA MET A 495 26.12 10.72 -2.31
C MET A 495 26.10 12.21 -1.90
N PRO A 496 25.73 13.14 -2.80
CA PRO A 496 25.68 14.56 -2.47
C PRO A 496 24.53 14.87 -1.50
N SER A 497 24.69 15.90 -0.68
CA SER A 497 23.59 16.41 0.13
C SER A 497 22.59 17.17 -0.74
N ILE A 498 21.33 17.25 -0.34
CA ILE A 498 20.31 18.03 -1.05
C ILE A 498 20.77 19.47 -1.26
N GLU A 499 21.39 20.09 -0.26
CA GLU A 499 21.90 21.47 -0.34
C GLU A 499 22.93 21.66 -1.47
N GLU A 500 23.76 20.65 -1.74
CA GLU A 500 24.78 20.70 -2.78
C GLU A 500 24.17 20.67 -4.20
N VAL A 501 23.01 20.03 -4.36
CA VAL A 501 22.41 19.76 -5.68
C VAL A 501 21.08 20.47 -5.94
N ALA A 502 20.43 21.05 -4.92
CA ALA A 502 19.13 21.69 -5.03
C ALA A 502 19.21 23.06 -5.70
N PHE A 503 18.27 23.40 -6.57
CA PHE A 503 18.16 24.70 -7.25
C PHE A 503 16.76 25.28 -7.09
N GLU A 504 16.67 26.61 -7.07
CA GLU A 504 15.39 27.32 -7.01
C GLU A 504 14.72 27.34 -8.38
N HIS A 505 13.42 27.12 -8.41
CA HIS A 505 12.56 27.26 -9.58
C HIS A 505 11.52 28.34 -9.29
N VAL A 506 11.62 29.46 -9.99
CA VAL A 506 10.68 30.59 -9.91
C VAL A 506 10.00 30.88 -11.24
N GLU A 507 10.60 30.43 -12.34
CA GLU A 507 10.10 30.58 -13.70
C GLU A 507 10.66 29.47 -14.60
N THR A 508 10.20 29.43 -15.84
CA THR A 508 10.66 28.46 -16.84
C THR A 508 12.18 28.54 -17.00
N GLN A 509 12.87 27.43 -16.74
CA GLN A 509 14.34 27.41 -16.73
C GLN A 509 14.91 26.12 -17.32
N SER A 510 16.18 26.17 -17.69
CA SER A 510 16.92 25.02 -18.23
C SER A 510 18.02 24.59 -17.27
N GLN A 511 18.11 23.29 -17.02
CA GLN A 511 19.12 22.64 -16.19
C GLN A 511 19.97 21.71 -17.05
N LYS A 512 21.28 21.73 -16.82
CA LYS A 512 22.22 20.84 -17.48
C LYS A 512 22.68 19.77 -16.52
N ILE A 513 22.70 18.53 -17.00
CA ILE A 513 23.23 17.38 -16.29
C ILE A 513 24.34 16.77 -17.13
N VAL A 514 25.44 16.44 -16.48
CA VAL A 514 26.56 15.74 -17.10
C VAL A 514 26.65 14.37 -16.43
N PHE A 515 26.57 13.30 -17.22
CA PHE A 515 26.76 11.96 -16.69
C PHE A 515 28.21 11.71 -16.32
N ASN A 516 28.39 11.17 -15.12
CA ASN A 516 29.64 10.72 -14.56
C ASN A 516 29.68 9.20 -14.63
N TYR A 517 30.88 8.66 -14.78
CA TYR A 517 31.14 7.22 -14.79
C TYR A 517 32.33 6.97 -13.89
N PHE A 518 32.16 6.17 -12.86
CA PHE A 518 33.30 5.65 -12.10
C PHE A 518 33.94 4.53 -12.90
N ARG A 519 35.28 4.49 -12.89
CA ARG A 519 36.07 3.43 -13.52
C ARG A 519 36.69 2.55 -12.48
#